data_AF-A0A0D6A127-F1
#
_entry.id   AF-A0A0D6A127-F1
#
_cell.length_a   1.000
_cell.length_b   1.000
_cell.length_c   1.000
_cell.angle_alpha   90.00
_cell.angle_beta   90.00
_cell.angle_gamma   90.00
#
_symmetry.space_group_name_H-M   'P 1'
#
loop_
_entity.id
_entity.type
_entity.pdbx_description
1 polymer ?
#
loop_
_entity_poly.entity_id
_entity_poly.type
_entity_poly.pdbx_seq_one_letter_code
_entity_poly.pdbx_strand_id
1 'polypeptide(L)'
;MSNFRVSDIIRYSVGVGSFGTRCYLVLLTAKDNSHLVLQIKEALPSRFDLTTMTRMDAQKQVPEEGKRIITGQRILQTFSDPFLGSMNVGDRSFYVRQFRDMKDSVKVNKLNKNSFNAYTHMCAFILAVAHFQSPTVAMIYGYIAESKKFDKHFTDWATAYSKQVHKDYATFKNYLKSGVDKN
;
A
#
# COMPACT_ATOMS: atom_id res chain seq x y z
N MET A 1 -14.51 -22.52 5.32
CA MET A 1 -13.58 -22.93 4.23
C MET A 1 -13.80 -24.37 3.73
N SER A 2 -14.64 -25.20 4.37
CA SER A 2 -14.94 -26.59 3.96
C SER A 2 -15.66 -26.76 2.61
N ASN A 3 -15.96 -25.65 1.91
CA ASN A 3 -16.68 -25.65 0.63
C ASN A 3 -15.80 -25.26 -0.57
N PHE A 4 -14.51 -24.98 -0.38
CA PHE A 4 -13.56 -24.64 -1.44
C PHE A 4 -12.41 -25.63 -1.50
N ARG A 5 -11.94 -25.94 -2.70
CA ARG A 5 -10.68 -26.66 -2.95
C ARG A 5 -9.67 -25.77 -3.65
N VAL A 6 -8.40 -25.92 -3.32
CA VAL A 6 -7.31 -25.30 -4.09
C VAL A 6 -7.26 -25.97 -5.45
N SER A 7 -7.36 -25.18 -6.51
CA SER A 7 -7.32 -25.66 -7.90
C SER A 7 -5.98 -25.40 -8.55
N ASP A 8 -5.38 -24.24 -8.27
CA ASP A 8 -4.06 -23.89 -8.80
C ASP A 8 -3.39 -22.81 -7.93
N ILE A 9 -2.06 -22.72 -8.03
CA ILE A 9 -1.24 -21.71 -7.37
C ILE A 9 -0.18 -21.22 -8.34
N ILE A 10 -0.13 -19.92 -8.58
CA ILE A 10 0.93 -19.29 -9.38
C ILE A 10 1.75 -18.32 -8.54
N ARG A 11 3.04 -18.18 -8.87
CA ARG A 11 3.84 -17.06 -8.39
C ARG A 11 3.49 -15.81 -9.21
N TYR A 12 3.15 -14.74 -8.52
CA TYR A 12 2.74 -13.49 -9.12
C TYR A 12 3.77 -12.41 -8.82
N SER A 13 4.17 -11.65 -9.84
CA SER A 13 5.07 -10.52 -9.67
C SER A 13 4.63 -9.38 -10.56
N VAL A 14 4.40 -8.21 -9.97
CA VAL A 14 4.02 -6.98 -10.68
C VAL A 14 4.71 -5.77 -10.08
N GLY A 15 5.19 -4.90 -10.96
CA GLY A 15 5.87 -3.66 -10.59
C GLY A 15 7.29 -3.86 -10.05
N VAL A 16 8.10 -2.81 -10.13
CA VAL A 16 9.49 -2.82 -9.65
C VAL A 16 9.60 -2.74 -8.12
N GLY A 17 8.58 -2.20 -7.44
CA GLY A 17 8.58 -1.98 -5.98
C GLY A 17 8.36 -3.23 -5.12
N SER A 18 8.05 -4.38 -5.74
CA SER A 18 7.90 -5.67 -5.05
C SER A 18 8.92 -6.71 -5.54
N PHE A 19 9.93 -6.31 -6.32
CA PHE A 19 10.99 -7.20 -6.77
C PHE A 19 11.76 -7.75 -5.56
N GLY A 20 11.97 -9.07 -5.54
CA GLY A 20 12.58 -9.78 -4.40
C GLY A 20 11.61 -10.24 -3.31
N THR A 21 10.32 -9.87 -3.36
CA THR A 21 9.29 -10.36 -2.41
C THR A 21 8.49 -11.52 -3.01
N ARG A 22 8.01 -12.44 -2.16
CA ARG A 22 7.12 -13.52 -2.57
C ARG A 22 5.69 -13.04 -2.65
N CYS A 23 5.04 -13.30 -3.76
CA CYS A 23 3.61 -13.13 -3.92
C CYS A 23 3.05 -14.30 -4.74
N TYR A 24 1.93 -14.84 -4.30
CA TYR A 24 1.24 -15.96 -4.91
C TYR A 24 -0.23 -15.62 -5.11
N LEU A 25 -0.81 -16.13 -6.19
CA LEU A 25 -2.25 -16.16 -6.39
C LEU A 25 -2.70 -17.61 -6.26
N VAL A 26 -3.69 -17.84 -5.40
CA VAL A 26 -4.29 -19.14 -5.13
C VAL A 26 -5.71 -19.13 -5.70
N LEU A 27 -5.95 -19.99 -6.69
CA LEU A 27 -7.28 -20.22 -7.24
C LEU A 27 -8.04 -21.23 -6.37
N LEU A 28 -9.14 -20.78 -5.78
CA LEU A 28 -10.08 -21.59 -5.03
C LEU A 28 -11.33 -21.84 -5.88
N THR A 29 -11.76 -23.10 -5.98
CA THR A 29 -12.99 -23.48 -6.68
C THR A 29 -13.98 -24.08 -5.68
N ALA A 30 -15.19 -23.53 -5.68
CA ALA A 30 -16.29 -24.00 -4.86
C ALA A 30 -16.92 -25.29 -5.41
N LYS A 31 -17.89 -25.85 -4.68
CA LYS A 31 -18.67 -27.02 -5.12
C LYS A 31 -19.55 -26.74 -6.34
N ASP A 32 -20.03 -25.51 -6.48
CA ASP A 32 -20.82 -25.05 -7.62
C ASP A 32 -19.95 -24.60 -8.82
N ASN A 33 -18.65 -24.88 -8.78
CA ASN A 33 -17.64 -24.45 -9.75
C ASN A 33 -17.42 -22.93 -9.85
N SER A 34 -17.95 -22.13 -8.92
CA SER A 34 -17.55 -20.73 -8.81
C SER A 34 -16.11 -20.59 -8.32
N HIS A 35 -15.45 -19.49 -8.70
CA HIS A 35 -14.04 -19.25 -8.43
C HIS A 35 -13.80 -18.04 -7.53
N LEU A 36 -12.84 -18.17 -6.63
CA LEU A 36 -12.31 -17.10 -5.79
C LEU A 36 -10.78 -17.12 -5.90
N VAL A 37 -10.16 -15.97 -6.14
CA VAL A 37 -8.70 -15.85 -6.16
C VAL A 37 -8.25 -15.14 -4.90
N LEU A 38 -7.38 -15.77 -4.11
CA LEU A 38 -6.70 -15.15 -2.99
C LEU A 38 -5.27 -14.79 -3.37
N GLN A 39 -4.81 -13.62 -2.91
CA GLN A 39 -3.43 -13.21 -2.97
C GLN A 39 -2.78 -13.46 -1.61
N ILE A 40 -1.66 -14.18 -1.63
CA ILE A 40 -0.76 -14.35 -0.50
C ILE A 40 0.48 -13.51 -0.80
N LYS A 41 0.81 -12.54 0.05
CA LYS A 41 1.95 -11.65 -0.16
C LYS A 41 2.83 -11.60 1.07
N GLU A 42 4.13 -11.68 0.85
CA GLU A 42 5.15 -11.56 1.88
C GLU A 42 5.08 -10.19 2.54
N ALA A 43 5.00 -10.19 3.86
CA ALA A 43 5.01 -9.01 4.70
C ALA A 43 6.47 -8.67 5.04
N LEU A 44 6.94 -7.55 4.52
CA LEU A 44 8.27 -7.04 4.86
C LEU A 44 8.25 -6.31 6.21
N PRO A 45 9.39 -6.28 6.92
CA PRO A 45 9.56 -5.45 8.12
C PRO A 45 9.13 -4.00 7.89
N SER A 46 8.63 -3.37 8.96
CA SER A 46 8.33 -1.95 8.96
C SER A 46 9.54 -1.13 8.52
N ARG A 47 9.32 -0.21 7.58
CA ARG A 47 10.39 0.66 7.04
C ARG A 47 10.60 1.95 7.82
N PHE A 48 9.81 2.18 8.88
CA PHE A 48 9.78 3.44 9.63
C PHE A 48 11.13 3.78 10.28
N ASP A 49 12.01 2.80 10.46
CA ASP A 49 13.22 2.94 11.26
C ASP A 49 14.47 2.39 10.52
N LEU A 50 14.46 2.39 9.18
CA LEU A 50 15.54 1.79 8.36
C LEU A 50 16.91 2.48 8.51
N THR A 51 16.96 3.71 8.98
CA THR A 51 18.22 4.45 9.22
C THR A 51 18.85 4.13 10.58
N THR A 52 18.12 3.44 11.45
CA THR A 52 18.38 3.33 12.90
C THR A 52 18.33 1.87 13.37
N MET A 53 17.63 0.99 12.65
CA MET A 53 17.57 -0.44 12.95
C MET A 53 18.66 -1.24 12.26
N THR A 54 19.26 -2.18 13.01
CA THR A 54 20.12 -3.19 12.40
C THR A 54 19.29 -4.20 11.61
N ARG A 55 19.92 -4.89 10.66
CA ARG A 55 19.28 -5.99 9.91
C ARG A 55 18.74 -7.09 10.84
N MET A 56 19.43 -7.35 11.95
CA MET A 56 18.99 -8.36 12.94
C MET A 56 17.71 -7.92 13.64
N ASP A 57 17.58 -6.65 13.99
CA ASP A 57 16.38 -6.13 14.65
C ASP A 57 15.18 -6.10 13.71
N ALA A 58 15.41 -5.79 12.42
CA ALA A 58 14.38 -5.89 11.39
C ALA A 58 13.89 -7.34 11.21
N GLN A 59 14.79 -8.32 11.30
CA GLN A 59 14.44 -9.74 11.18
C GLN A 59 13.59 -10.23 12.36
N LYS A 60 13.81 -9.71 13.58
CA LYS A 60 13.01 -10.06 14.77
C LYS A 60 11.55 -9.61 14.67
N GLN A 61 11.26 -8.58 13.88
CA GLN A 61 9.89 -8.09 13.69
C GLN A 61 9.07 -8.97 12.75
N VAL A 62 9.72 -9.71 11.85
CA VAL A 62 9.09 -10.46 10.75
C VAL A 62 7.87 -11.28 11.18
N PRO A 63 7.88 -12.07 12.27
CA PRO A 63 6.75 -12.95 12.62
C PRO A 63 5.40 -12.26 12.80
N GLU A 64 5.35 -10.95 13.07
CA GLU A 64 4.10 -10.22 13.27
C GLU A 64 3.74 -9.28 12.12
N GLU A 65 4.56 -9.19 11.06
CA GLU A 65 4.38 -8.20 10.00
C GLU A 65 3.11 -8.40 9.18
N GLY A 66 2.74 -9.65 8.90
CA GLY A 66 1.47 -9.97 8.24
C GLY A 66 0.27 -9.50 9.08
N LYS A 67 0.31 -9.78 10.38
CA LYS A 67 -0.74 -9.37 11.32
C LYS A 67 -0.80 -7.85 11.46
N ARG A 68 0.35 -7.16 11.50
CA ARG A 68 0.45 -5.69 11.52
C ARG A 68 -0.25 -5.08 10.30
N ILE A 69 0.01 -5.59 9.11
CA ILE A 69 -0.62 -5.12 7.86
C ILE A 69 -2.13 -5.32 7.91
N ILE A 70 -2.61 -6.51 8.28
CA ILE A 70 -4.04 -6.81 8.36
C ILE A 70 -4.74 -5.96 9.42
N THR A 71 -4.10 -5.74 10.58
CA THR A 71 -4.64 -4.87 11.63
C THR A 71 -4.79 -3.44 11.13
N GLY A 72 -3.77 -2.90 10.45
CA GLY A 72 -3.84 -1.57 9.84
C GLY A 72 -4.96 -1.47 8.80
N GLN A 73 -5.13 -2.48 7.94
CA GLN A 73 -6.24 -2.51 6.98
C GLN A 73 -7.61 -2.52 7.68
N ARG A 74 -7.78 -3.37 8.71
CA ARG A 74 -9.02 -3.44 9.49
C ARG A 74 -9.38 -2.14 10.21
N ILE A 75 -8.37 -1.41 10.70
CA ILE A 75 -8.56 -0.11 11.33
C ILE A 75 -8.93 0.95 10.30
N LEU A 76 -8.21 1.03 9.18
CA LEU A 76 -8.36 2.14 8.23
C LEU A 76 -9.54 1.95 7.27
N GLN A 77 -9.96 0.72 7.00
CA GLN A 77 -10.99 0.40 6.02
C GLN A 77 -12.35 0.19 6.69
N THR A 78 -13.30 1.08 6.41
CA THR A 78 -14.69 0.95 6.87
C THR A 78 -15.33 -0.38 6.46
N PHE A 79 -14.99 -0.87 5.25
CA PHE A 79 -15.34 -2.20 4.78
C PHE A 79 -14.07 -2.94 4.40
N SER A 80 -13.63 -3.81 5.30
CA SER A 80 -12.48 -4.68 5.07
C SER A 80 -12.88 -5.93 4.29
N ASP A 81 -11.93 -6.46 3.54
CA ASP A 81 -12.09 -7.73 2.85
C ASP A 81 -12.29 -8.89 3.87
N PRO A 82 -13.36 -9.71 3.76
CA PRO A 82 -13.62 -10.81 4.69
C PRO A 82 -12.53 -11.89 4.67
N PHE A 83 -11.70 -11.93 3.63
CA PHE A 83 -10.60 -12.89 3.48
C PHE A 83 -9.25 -12.36 4.03
N LEU A 84 -9.25 -11.20 4.69
CA LEU A 84 -8.06 -10.68 5.36
C LEU A 84 -7.56 -11.63 6.47
N GLY A 85 -6.39 -12.22 6.23
CA GLY A 85 -5.72 -13.13 7.17
C GLY A 85 -4.20 -12.97 7.15
N SER A 86 -3.53 -13.53 8.13
CA SER A 86 -2.07 -13.55 8.21
C SER A 86 -1.57 -14.93 8.61
N MET A 87 -0.40 -15.31 8.11
CA MET A 87 0.24 -16.57 8.47
C MET A 87 1.76 -16.44 8.41
N ASN A 88 2.45 -17.30 9.14
CA ASN A 88 3.91 -17.43 9.08
C ASN A 88 4.28 -18.77 8.46
N VAL A 89 5.30 -18.77 7.60
CA VAL A 89 5.88 -19.97 7.01
C VAL A 89 7.39 -19.88 7.16
N GLY A 90 7.95 -20.71 8.04
CA GLY A 90 9.34 -20.61 8.44
C GLY A 90 9.64 -19.27 9.10
N ASP A 91 10.67 -18.57 8.60
CA ASP A 91 11.13 -17.26 9.07
C ASP A 91 10.42 -16.07 8.40
N ARG A 92 9.34 -16.32 7.65
CA ARG A 92 8.63 -15.30 6.86
C ARG A 92 7.20 -15.14 7.30
N SER A 93 6.73 -13.90 7.26
CA SER A 93 5.32 -13.56 7.48
C SER A 93 4.63 -13.18 6.20
N PHE A 94 3.35 -13.53 6.11
CA PHE A 94 2.51 -13.32 4.95
C PHE A 94 1.17 -12.73 5.39
N TYR A 95 0.58 -11.94 4.50
CA TYR A 95 -0.80 -11.53 4.59
C TYR A 95 -1.58 -12.05 3.38
N VAL A 96 -2.86 -12.33 3.61
CA VAL A 96 -3.80 -12.92 2.67
C VAL A 96 -4.94 -11.94 2.46
N ARG A 97 -5.39 -11.80 1.21
CA ARG A 97 -6.56 -11.02 0.82
C ARG A 97 -7.16 -11.58 -0.46
N GLN A 98 -8.42 -11.29 -0.75
CA GLN A 98 -9.00 -11.48 -2.07
C GLN A 98 -8.23 -10.66 -3.10
N PHE A 99 -7.83 -11.32 -4.19
CA PHE A 99 -7.22 -10.65 -5.31
C PHE A 99 -8.30 -9.96 -6.15
N ARG A 100 -8.16 -8.65 -6.36
CA ARG A 100 -9.00 -7.86 -7.25
C ARG A 100 -8.09 -7.18 -8.28
N ASP A 101 -8.16 -7.61 -9.53
CA ASP A 101 -7.40 -6.97 -10.62
C ASP A 101 -8.13 -5.72 -11.13
N MET A 102 -8.47 -4.81 -10.22
CA MET A 102 -9.00 -3.50 -10.58
C MET A 102 -7.82 -2.59 -10.89
N LYS A 103 -7.48 -2.50 -12.18
CA LYS A 103 -6.43 -1.61 -12.71
C LYS A 103 -6.95 -0.23 -13.11
N ASP A 104 -8.25 0.02 -12.92
CA ASP A 104 -8.83 1.30 -13.27
C ASP A 104 -8.38 2.37 -12.28
N SER A 105 -7.84 3.45 -12.83
CA SER A 105 -7.43 4.62 -12.09
C SER A 105 -7.91 5.88 -12.80
N VAL A 106 -8.13 6.93 -12.02
CA VAL A 106 -8.55 8.22 -12.56
C VAL A 106 -7.39 8.84 -13.35
N LYS A 107 -7.63 9.15 -14.63
CA LYS A 107 -6.66 9.85 -15.48
C LYS A 107 -6.64 11.34 -15.12
N VAL A 108 -5.89 11.68 -14.07
CA VAL A 108 -5.84 13.03 -13.48
C VAL A 108 -5.53 14.11 -14.53
N ASN A 109 -4.67 13.82 -15.50
CA ASN A 109 -4.32 14.73 -16.60
C ASN A 109 -5.45 15.00 -17.61
N LYS A 110 -6.56 14.26 -17.55
CA LYS A 110 -7.74 14.46 -18.39
C LYS A 110 -8.89 15.17 -17.66
N LEU A 111 -8.72 15.47 -16.37
CA LEU A 111 -9.74 16.18 -15.59
C LEU A 111 -9.68 17.68 -15.89
N ASN A 112 -10.85 18.30 -16.08
CA ASN A 112 -10.95 19.75 -15.98
C ASN A 112 -10.83 20.20 -14.51
N LYS A 113 -10.72 21.51 -14.27
CA LYS A 113 -10.54 22.08 -12.92
C LYS A 113 -11.63 21.65 -11.92
N ASN A 114 -12.89 21.63 -12.35
CA ASN A 114 -14.01 21.27 -11.48
C ASN A 114 -13.96 19.79 -11.09
N SER A 115 -13.74 18.90 -12.06
CA SER A 115 -13.59 17.46 -11.82
C SER A 115 -12.35 17.14 -10.99
N PHE A 116 -11.25 17.86 -11.21
CA PHE A 116 -10.03 17.74 -10.39
C PHE A 116 -10.30 18.13 -8.94
N ASN A 117 -10.96 19.26 -8.69
CA ASN A 117 -11.34 19.68 -7.34
C ASN A 117 -12.29 18.69 -6.66
N ALA A 118 -13.25 18.13 -7.39
CA ALA A 118 -14.14 17.10 -6.84
C ALA A 118 -13.35 15.84 -6.45
N TYR A 119 -12.44 15.40 -7.32
CA TYR A 119 -11.58 14.26 -7.07
C TYR A 119 -10.68 14.46 -5.84
N THR A 120 -10.02 15.62 -5.70
CA THR A 120 -9.16 15.89 -4.55
C THR A 120 -9.94 15.97 -3.24
N HIS A 121 -11.15 16.55 -3.23
CA HIS A 121 -12.03 16.53 -2.06
C HIS A 121 -12.44 15.11 -1.67
N MET A 122 -12.79 14.25 -2.64
CA MET A 122 -13.10 12.85 -2.35
C MET A 122 -11.91 12.10 -1.76
N CYS A 123 -10.70 12.27 -2.32
CA CYS A 123 -9.48 11.68 -1.77
C CYS A 123 -9.21 12.18 -0.34
N ALA A 124 -9.33 13.48 -0.09
CA ALA A 124 -9.14 14.06 1.23
C ALA A 124 -10.17 13.54 2.25
N PHE A 125 -11.43 13.42 1.84
CA PHE A 125 -12.50 12.89 2.68
C PHE A 125 -12.28 11.43 3.06
N ILE A 126 -11.97 10.57 2.07
CA ILE A 126 -11.69 9.14 2.31
C ILE A 126 -10.48 8.98 3.23
N LEU A 127 -9.42 9.78 3.03
CA LEU A 127 -8.24 9.77 3.89
C LEU A 127 -8.60 10.20 5.32
N ALA A 128 -9.39 11.25 5.49
CA ALA A 128 -9.84 11.70 6.80
C ALA A 128 -10.66 10.63 7.53
N VAL A 129 -11.59 9.96 6.85
CA VAL A 129 -12.38 8.85 7.40
C VAL A 129 -11.47 7.68 7.82
N ALA A 130 -10.48 7.33 7.00
CA ALA A 130 -9.52 6.27 7.33
C ALA A 130 -8.72 6.62 8.59
N HIS A 131 -8.18 7.84 8.67
CA HIS A 131 -7.42 8.29 9.84
C HIS A 131 -8.28 8.47 11.10
N PHE A 132 -9.55 8.84 10.96
CA PHE A 132 -10.46 8.99 12.09
C PHE A 132 -10.71 7.68 12.83
N GLN A 133 -10.63 6.54 12.13
CA GLN A 133 -10.75 5.21 12.74
C GLN A 133 -9.50 4.78 13.51
N SER A 134 -8.38 5.54 13.41
CA SER A 134 -7.14 5.19 14.10
C SER A 134 -7.18 5.54 15.60
N PRO A 135 -6.56 4.72 16.48
CA PRO A 135 -6.51 5.00 17.92
C PRO A 135 -5.85 6.33 18.29
N THR A 136 -5.00 6.86 17.41
CA THR A 136 -4.25 8.10 17.63
C THR A 136 -4.98 9.36 17.14
N VAL A 137 -6.21 9.23 16.66
CA VAL A 137 -6.96 10.35 16.06
C VAL A 137 -7.08 11.55 16.99
N ALA A 138 -7.35 11.35 18.28
CA ALA A 138 -7.51 12.46 19.23
C ALA A 138 -6.24 13.30 19.38
N MET A 139 -5.06 12.64 19.37
CA MET A 139 -3.77 13.34 19.43
C MET A 139 -3.50 14.13 18.15
N ILE A 140 -3.75 13.51 16.98
CA ILE A 140 -3.56 14.17 15.68
C ILE A 140 -4.53 15.37 15.56
N TYR A 141 -5.79 15.18 15.96
CA TYR A 141 -6.79 16.23 15.94
C TYR A 141 -6.39 17.40 16.84
N GLY A 142 -5.98 17.14 18.09
CA GLY A 142 -5.52 18.20 19.00
C GLY A 142 -4.33 18.97 18.44
N TYR A 143 -3.34 18.28 17.86
CA TYR A 143 -2.18 18.91 17.24
C TYR A 143 -2.54 19.81 16.05
N ILE A 144 -3.51 19.39 15.23
CA ILE A 144 -3.91 20.14 14.01
C ILE A 144 -4.91 21.25 14.34
N ALA A 145 -5.87 21.02 15.23
CA ALA A 145 -7.00 21.92 15.48
C ALA A 145 -6.58 23.31 15.96
N GLU A 146 -5.46 23.41 16.69
CA GLU A 146 -4.92 24.68 17.18
C GLU A 146 -4.04 25.39 16.15
N SER A 147 -3.64 24.71 15.07
CA SER A 147 -2.71 25.23 14.09
C SER A 147 -3.40 25.97 12.94
N LYS A 148 -3.41 27.30 13.02
CA LYS A 148 -3.89 28.19 11.93
C LYS A 148 -3.00 28.21 10.68
N LYS A 149 -1.85 27.52 10.70
CA LYS A 149 -0.86 27.53 9.62
C LYS A 149 -0.64 26.14 9.00
N PHE A 150 -1.31 25.11 9.50
CA PHE A 150 -1.05 23.73 9.06
C PHE A 150 -1.31 23.54 7.56
N ASP A 151 -2.46 24.04 7.08
CA ASP A 151 -2.86 24.05 5.68
C ASP A 151 -1.81 24.73 4.78
N LYS A 152 -1.33 25.91 5.21
CA LYS A 152 -0.30 26.65 4.50
C LYS A 152 1.02 25.88 4.47
N HIS A 153 1.50 25.39 5.61
CA HIS A 153 2.76 24.65 5.68
C HIS A 153 2.72 23.35 4.89
N PHE A 154 1.59 22.63 4.92
CA PHE A 154 1.41 21.42 4.13
C PHE A 154 1.41 21.71 2.62
N THR A 155 0.77 22.80 2.21
CA THR A 155 0.77 23.28 0.81
C THR A 155 2.16 23.72 0.36
N ASP A 156 2.87 24.49 1.20
CA ASP A 156 4.23 24.94 0.94
C ASP A 156 5.19 23.74 0.81
N TRP A 157 5.07 22.75 1.71
CA TRP A 157 5.84 21.50 1.63
C TRP A 157 5.53 20.71 0.36
N ALA A 158 4.27 20.50 0.01
CA ALA A 158 3.87 19.76 -1.19
C ALA A 158 4.40 20.44 -2.46
N THR A 159 4.33 21.77 -2.51
CA THR A 159 4.85 22.57 -3.62
C THR A 159 6.37 22.47 -3.72
N ALA A 160 7.08 22.52 -2.59
CA ALA A 160 8.53 22.34 -2.55
C ALA A 160 8.94 20.92 -2.99
N TYR A 161 8.24 19.89 -2.49
CA TYR A 161 8.53 18.49 -2.84
C TYR A 161 8.27 18.20 -4.33
N SER A 162 7.27 18.84 -4.94
CA SER A 162 7.06 18.75 -6.40
C SER A 162 8.30 19.14 -7.21
N LYS A 163 9.06 20.15 -6.76
CA LYS A 163 10.33 20.54 -7.40
C LYS A 163 11.37 19.42 -7.32
N GLN A 164 11.43 18.72 -6.20
CA GLN A 164 12.31 17.56 -6.02
C GLN A 164 11.92 16.42 -6.97
N VAL A 165 10.62 16.10 -7.08
CA VAL A 165 10.12 15.08 -8.03
C VAL A 165 10.51 15.42 -9.48
N HIS A 166 10.42 16.68 -9.88
CA HIS A 166 10.85 17.12 -11.22
C HIS A 166 12.37 16.96 -11.44
N LYS A 167 13.19 17.28 -10.42
CA LYS A 167 14.64 17.10 -10.46
C LYS A 167 15.03 15.62 -10.58
N ASP A 168 14.37 14.75 -9.82
CA ASP A 168 14.62 13.31 -9.86
C ASP A 168 14.24 12.73 -11.21
N TYR A 169 13.10 13.14 -11.78
CA TYR A 169 12.70 12.74 -13.11
C TYR A 169 13.66 13.23 -14.21
N ALA A 170 14.18 14.45 -14.09
CA ALA A 170 15.20 14.96 -15.00
C ALA A 170 16.50 14.14 -14.92
N THR A 171 16.93 13.81 -13.70
CA THR A 171 18.11 12.96 -13.44
C THR A 171 17.93 11.58 -14.06
N PHE A 172 16.77 10.96 -13.86
CA PHE A 172 16.43 9.67 -14.46
C PHE A 172 16.46 9.71 -16.00
N LYS A 173 15.88 10.74 -16.62
CA LYS A 173 15.94 10.91 -18.08
C LYS A 173 17.37 11.09 -18.59
N ASN A 174 18.21 11.81 -17.86
CA ASN A 174 19.61 12.00 -18.23
C ASN A 174 20.40 10.69 -18.11
N TYR A 175 20.15 9.90 -17.06
CA TYR A 175 20.71 8.56 -16.92
C TYR A 175 20.37 7.69 -18.14
N LEU A 176 19.10 7.62 -18.55
CA LEU A 176 18.69 6.85 -19.73
C LEU A 176 19.36 7.32 -21.03
N LYS A 177 19.58 8.63 -21.19
CA LYS A 177 20.29 9.19 -22.35
C LYS A 177 21.79 8.92 -22.33
N SER A 178 22.39 8.79 -21.15
CA SER A 178 23.83 8.52 -20.99
C SER A 178 24.23 7.09 -21.37
N GLY A 179 23.27 6.21 -21.70
CA GLY A 179 23.53 4.93 -22.36
C GLY A 179 24.23 3.86 -21.51
N VAL A 180 24.17 3.97 -20.18
CA VAL A 180 24.96 3.11 -19.28
C VAL A 180 24.45 1.65 -19.18
N ASP A 181 23.29 1.31 -19.74
CA ASP A 181 22.81 -0.08 -19.83
C ASP A 181 22.66 -0.54 -21.29
N LYS A 182 23.81 -0.81 -21.95
CA LYS A 182 23.91 -1.58 -23.21
C LYS A 182 24.58 -2.96 -23.02
N ASN A 183 24.53 -3.51 -21.81
CA ASN A 183 25.03 -4.86 -21.50
C ASN A 183 23.90 -5.75 -21.00
#